data_AF-A0A154P5X9-F1
#
_entry.id   AF-A0A154P5X9-F1
#
_cell.length_a   1.000
_cell.length_b   1.000
_cell.length_c   1.000
_cell.angle_alpha   90.00
_cell.angle_beta   90.00
_cell.angle_gamma   90.00
#
_symmetry.space_group_name_H-M   'P 1'
#
loop_
_entity.id
_entity.type
_entity.pdbx_description
1 polymer ?
#
loop_
_entity_poly.entity_id
_entity_poly.type
_entity_poly.pdbx_seq_one_letter_code
_entity_poly.pdbx_strand_id
1 'polypeptide(L)'
;MNVLKPELVWVDGRCYRMLEKTESDGIVPYTEDDYFDHENQEEFNDADIEITPYGSSRFQHSFHVAKSFFPIIIGSKHTVRKRIETETKTSIRIPKMGQDGDIVITGFSRKGIITARRRIDLLIETSRKRLGYTHFLSIPLHDGHIIMKFNEFKNNVLTESGKGSRGVNEKIFQTPSKLHLTIGLLKLLDNAEREQAIAALEHCKKHIVKPIVKKYGQIPICLQGTEIMNDDPAETRVLYAKLIDKNNALQEVADEIVNYYASIGMLQKERETVKMHVTLMNMKFKQRDEDGSKAHKSTETFDGSGILKAHADTCFGETVLKEIHISQRHTIGTNGYYQTTAKIDLTMDS
;
A
#
# COMPACT_ATOMS: atom_id res chain seq x y z
N MET A 1 14.65 -0.24 24.96
CA MET A 1 13.18 -0.29 24.74
C MET A 1 12.47 -0.04 26.07
N ASN A 2 11.45 0.83 26.10
CA ASN A 2 10.57 0.99 27.27
C ASN A 2 9.42 -0.01 27.12
N VAL A 3 9.43 -1.06 27.94
CA VAL A 3 8.49 -2.21 27.90
C VAL A 3 7.03 -1.78 28.08
N LEU A 4 6.79 -0.53 28.47
CA LEU A 4 5.46 0.03 28.70
C LEU A 4 4.78 0.64 27.46
N LYS A 5 5.48 0.78 26.31
CA LYS A 5 4.90 1.33 25.06
C LYS A 5 5.39 0.58 23.81
N PRO A 6 4.73 -0.50 23.41
CA PRO A 6 5.05 -1.26 22.21
C PRO A 6 4.46 -0.63 20.93
N GLU A 7 4.97 -1.05 19.77
CA GLU A 7 4.40 -0.67 18.48
C GLU A 7 3.10 -1.44 18.22
N LEU A 8 2.11 -0.81 17.59
CA LEU A 8 0.78 -1.38 17.37
C LEU A 8 0.48 -1.52 15.86
N VAL A 9 -0.06 -2.64 15.41
CA VAL A 9 -0.44 -2.94 14.02
C VAL A 9 -1.93 -3.15 13.92
N TRP A 10 -2.57 -2.71 12.83
CA TRP A 10 -4.01 -2.92 12.63
C TRP A 10 -4.33 -3.76 11.38
N VAL A 11 -5.19 -4.78 11.50
CA VAL A 11 -5.68 -5.64 10.39
C VAL A 11 -7.17 -5.92 10.58
N ASP A 12 -8.01 -5.66 9.57
CA ASP A 12 -9.46 -5.86 9.61
C ASP A 12 -10.14 -5.27 10.88
N GLY A 13 -9.69 -4.09 11.32
CA GLY A 13 -10.18 -3.43 12.53
C GLY A 13 -9.61 -3.97 13.85
N ARG A 14 -8.58 -4.82 13.83
CA ARG A 14 -7.96 -5.45 15.02
C ARG A 14 -6.57 -4.89 15.28
N CYS A 15 -6.20 -4.63 16.54
CA CYS A 15 -4.91 -4.07 16.95
C CYS A 15 -3.96 -5.14 17.51
N TYR A 16 -2.68 -5.13 17.12
CA TYR A 16 -1.66 -6.11 17.48
C TYR A 16 -0.44 -5.42 18.08
N ARG A 17 0.19 -5.99 19.11
CA ARG A 17 1.41 -5.48 19.72
C ARG A 17 2.67 -6.11 19.08
N MET A 18 3.54 -5.31 18.47
CA MET A 18 4.82 -5.75 17.92
C MET A 18 5.95 -5.58 18.94
N LEU A 19 6.76 -6.63 19.12
CA LEU A 19 8.03 -6.59 19.84
C LEU A 19 9.15 -6.84 18.83
N GLU A 20 9.93 -5.81 18.51
CA GLU A 20 11.05 -5.93 17.56
C GLU A 20 12.21 -6.76 18.12
N LYS A 21 12.89 -7.53 17.25
CA LYS A 21 14.25 -8.01 17.45
C LYS A 21 15.16 -7.52 16.32
N THR A 22 16.39 -7.25 16.71
CA THR A 22 17.51 -6.64 15.99
C THR A 22 17.87 -7.34 14.69
N GLU A 23 18.20 -6.54 13.67
CA GLU A 23 18.52 -6.92 12.29
C GLU A 23 19.74 -7.84 12.16
N SER A 24 19.70 -8.75 11.19
CA SER A 24 20.88 -9.18 10.42
C SER A 24 20.51 -9.37 8.94
N ASP A 25 21.32 -8.74 8.08
CA ASP A 25 21.18 -8.70 6.63
C ASP A 25 21.59 -10.03 5.97
N GLY A 26 20.79 -10.49 5.01
CA GLY A 26 21.14 -11.59 4.11
C GLY A 26 19.92 -12.33 3.56
N ILE A 27 19.89 -12.59 2.25
CA ILE A 27 18.91 -13.50 1.64
C ILE A 27 19.28 -14.92 2.06
N VAL A 28 18.63 -15.42 3.12
CA VAL A 28 18.79 -16.79 3.62
C VAL A 28 17.58 -17.62 3.13
N PRO A 29 17.77 -18.87 2.65
CA PRO A 29 16.66 -19.79 2.47
C PRO A 29 15.95 -19.95 3.82
N TYR A 30 14.63 -19.87 3.83
CA TYR A 30 13.80 -19.95 5.04
C TYR A 30 14.23 -21.14 5.94
N THR A 31 15.02 -20.82 6.97
CA THR A 31 15.30 -21.65 8.14
C THR A 31 14.58 -20.99 9.32
N GLU A 32 13.59 -21.69 9.88
CA GLU A 32 12.85 -21.26 11.07
C GLU A 32 13.80 -21.29 12.28
N ASP A 33 13.93 -20.15 12.97
CA ASP A 33 14.33 -20.14 14.38
C ASP A 33 13.06 -20.17 15.24
N ASP A 34 12.99 -21.19 16.09
CA ASP A 34 11.90 -21.52 17.02
C ASP A 34 11.55 -20.36 17.96
N TYR A 35 10.37 -19.76 17.80
CA TYR A 35 9.64 -19.09 18.88
C TYR A 35 8.12 -19.29 18.69
N PHE A 36 7.67 -20.53 18.91
CA PHE A 36 6.27 -20.77 19.30
C PHE A 36 6.17 -20.58 20.81
N ASP A 37 6.02 -19.33 21.26
CA ASP A 37 5.57 -19.12 22.64
C ASP A 37 4.04 -19.26 22.67
N HIS A 38 3.60 -20.17 23.52
CA HIS A 38 2.27 -20.77 23.52
C HIS A 38 1.29 -20.04 24.43
N GLU A 39 1.47 -18.75 24.72
CA GLU A 39 0.59 -18.04 25.65
C GLU A 39 0.33 -16.59 25.21
N ASN A 40 -0.74 -16.38 24.43
CA ASN A 40 -1.56 -15.16 24.49
C ASN A 40 -2.93 -15.50 23.88
N GLN A 41 -3.86 -15.92 24.73
CA GLN A 41 -5.29 -15.94 24.39
C GLN A 41 -5.80 -14.49 24.40
N GLU A 42 -5.54 -13.73 23.34
CA GLU A 42 -6.35 -12.55 23.06
C GLU A 42 -7.69 -13.01 22.48
N GLU A 43 -8.79 -12.48 23.01
CA GLU A 43 -10.16 -12.80 22.59
C GLU A 43 -10.40 -12.34 21.14
N PHE A 44 -10.17 -13.24 20.19
CA PHE A 44 -10.59 -13.08 18.80
C PHE A 44 -12.12 -13.10 18.73
N ASN A 45 -12.71 -12.20 17.94
CA ASN A 45 -14.12 -12.29 17.60
C ASN A 45 -14.32 -13.41 16.57
N ASP A 46 -14.76 -14.59 17.03
CA ASP A 46 -15.01 -15.78 16.20
C ASP A 46 -16.25 -15.67 15.30
N ALA A 47 -16.92 -14.52 15.30
CA ALA A 47 -18.19 -14.30 14.60
C ALA A 47 -18.12 -14.49 13.07
N ASP A 48 -16.94 -14.35 12.46
CA ASP A 48 -16.77 -14.36 11.00
C ASP A 48 -16.42 -15.75 10.41
N ILE A 49 -16.19 -16.77 11.25
CA ILE A 49 -15.86 -18.12 10.76
C ILE A 49 -17.14 -18.95 10.62
N GLU A 50 -17.74 -18.93 9.43
CA GLU A 50 -18.91 -19.74 9.13
C GLU A 50 -18.56 -21.24 9.04
N ILE A 51 -19.08 -22.04 9.98
CA ILE A 51 -18.85 -23.49 10.03
C ILE A 51 -20.13 -24.25 9.73
N THR A 52 -20.13 -24.99 8.63
CA THR A 52 -21.29 -25.78 8.16
C THR A 52 -21.09 -27.28 8.43
N PRO A 53 -22.18 -28.07 8.57
CA PRO A 53 -22.08 -29.53 8.61
C PRO A 53 -21.47 -30.11 7.34
N TYR A 54 -20.67 -31.18 7.47
CA TYR A 54 -20.04 -31.90 6.37
C TYR A 54 -20.18 -33.42 6.59
N GLY A 55 -21.09 -34.05 5.84
CA GLY A 55 -21.46 -35.44 6.09
C GLY A 55 -22.19 -35.62 7.43
N SER A 56 -22.11 -36.83 8.01
CA SER A 56 -22.90 -37.19 9.20
C SER A 56 -22.29 -36.76 10.54
N SER A 57 -20.98 -36.53 10.61
CA SER A 57 -20.25 -36.32 11.89
C SER A 57 -19.16 -35.26 11.84
N ARG A 58 -18.95 -34.60 10.70
CA ARG A 58 -17.89 -33.60 10.52
C ARG A 58 -18.47 -32.23 10.25
N PHE A 59 -17.62 -31.25 10.38
CA PHE A 59 -17.87 -29.86 10.04
C PHE A 59 -16.87 -29.42 8.99
N GLN A 60 -17.21 -28.38 8.24
CA GLN A 60 -16.32 -27.73 7.30
C GLN A 60 -16.41 -26.21 7.37
N HIS A 61 -15.33 -25.55 6.96
CA HIS A 61 -15.25 -24.12 6.71
C HIS A 61 -14.52 -23.90 5.39
N SER A 62 -15.12 -23.12 4.50
CA SER A 62 -14.58 -22.75 3.18
C SER A 62 -14.29 -21.26 3.17
N PHE A 63 -13.15 -20.86 2.64
CA PHE A 63 -12.77 -19.45 2.53
C PHE A 63 -11.81 -19.22 1.37
N HIS A 64 -11.92 -18.04 0.77
CA HIS A 64 -11.07 -17.60 -0.33
C HIS A 64 -9.67 -17.19 0.17
N VAL A 65 -8.65 -17.53 -0.62
CA VAL A 65 -7.27 -17.07 -0.41
C VAL A 65 -6.60 -16.87 -1.77
N ALA A 66 -5.92 -15.74 -1.94
CA ALA A 66 -5.13 -15.50 -3.14
C ALA A 66 -4.11 -16.61 -3.38
N LYS A 67 -4.07 -17.14 -4.60
CA LYS A 67 -3.26 -18.32 -4.98
C LYS A 67 -1.76 -18.16 -4.67
N SER A 68 -1.27 -16.92 -4.63
CA SER A 68 0.10 -16.57 -4.22
C SER A 68 0.45 -17.05 -2.81
N PHE A 69 -0.53 -17.26 -1.93
CA PHE A 69 -0.32 -17.79 -0.58
C PHE A 69 -0.39 -19.31 -0.47
N PHE A 70 -0.87 -20.03 -1.49
CA PHE A 70 -0.97 -21.50 -1.41
C PHE A 70 0.38 -22.17 -1.11
N PRO A 71 1.52 -21.80 -1.75
CA PRO A 71 2.82 -22.38 -1.43
C PRO A 71 3.24 -22.17 0.02
N ILE A 72 2.89 -21.02 0.61
CA ILE A 72 3.20 -20.69 2.01
C ILE A 72 2.42 -21.57 2.97
N ILE A 73 1.12 -21.76 2.71
CA ILE A 73 0.24 -22.60 3.54
C ILE A 73 0.63 -24.08 3.42
N ILE A 74 1.02 -24.50 2.21
CA ILE A 74 1.51 -25.87 1.97
C ILE A 74 2.83 -26.10 2.71
N GLY A 75 3.79 -25.19 2.54
CA GLY A 75 5.15 -25.32 3.07
C GLY A 75 6.00 -26.34 2.31
N SER A 76 7.32 -26.25 2.47
CA SER A 76 8.28 -27.18 1.88
C SER A 76 7.94 -28.63 2.27
N LYS A 77 7.87 -29.54 1.30
CA LYS A 77 7.47 -30.96 1.53
C LYS A 77 6.12 -31.11 2.28
N HIS A 78 5.22 -30.14 2.17
CA HIS A 78 3.93 -30.08 2.86
C HIS A 78 4.00 -29.98 4.39
N THR A 79 5.15 -29.58 4.95
CA THR A 79 5.38 -29.61 6.41
C THR A 79 4.43 -28.70 7.17
N VAL A 80 4.23 -27.46 6.70
CA VAL A 80 3.38 -26.47 7.35
C VAL A 80 1.94 -26.95 7.42
N ARG A 81 1.37 -27.38 6.27
CA ARG A 81 0.01 -27.92 6.23
C ARG A 81 -0.15 -29.11 7.16
N LYS A 82 0.75 -30.10 7.09
CA LYS A 82 0.70 -31.31 7.93
C LYS A 82 0.79 -30.99 9.41
N ARG A 83 1.63 -30.01 9.80
CA ARG A 83 1.76 -29.51 11.18
C ARG A 83 0.42 -28.96 11.68
N ILE A 84 -0.20 -28.05 10.90
CA ILE A 84 -1.51 -27.48 11.26
C ILE A 84 -2.58 -28.58 11.35
N GLU A 85 -2.66 -29.47 10.36
CA GLU A 85 -3.62 -30.60 10.34
C GLU A 85 -3.48 -31.48 11.59
N THR A 86 -2.24 -31.83 11.96
CA THR A 86 -1.95 -32.71 13.11
C THR A 86 -2.32 -32.05 14.44
N GLU A 87 -1.85 -30.82 14.67
CA GLU A 87 -2.05 -30.12 15.95
C GLU A 87 -3.51 -29.72 16.17
N THR A 88 -4.25 -29.44 15.11
CA THR A 88 -5.67 -29.04 15.19
C THR A 88 -6.64 -30.19 15.00
N LYS A 89 -6.15 -31.40 14.65
CA LYS A 89 -6.96 -32.57 14.29
C LYS A 89 -7.97 -32.25 13.17
N THR A 90 -7.51 -31.54 12.15
CA THR A 90 -8.29 -31.15 10.96
C THR A 90 -7.62 -31.63 9.67
N SER A 91 -8.32 -31.51 8.54
CA SER A 91 -7.74 -31.69 7.20
C SER A 91 -7.98 -30.45 6.36
N ILE A 92 -6.94 -30.00 5.67
CA ILE A 92 -6.89 -28.78 4.87
C ILE A 92 -6.78 -29.16 3.40
N ARG A 93 -7.84 -28.93 2.63
CA ARG A 93 -7.85 -29.09 1.19
C ARG A 93 -7.55 -27.74 0.53
N ILE A 94 -6.49 -27.71 -0.27
CA ILE A 94 -6.08 -26.53 -1.05
C ILE A 94 -6.28 -26.89 -2.54
N PRO A 95 -6.88 -25.99 -3.36
CA PRO A 95 -7.03 -26.21 -4.79
C PRO A 95 -5.68 -26.50 -5.47
N LYS A 96 -5.68 -27.35 -6.49
CA LYS A 96 -4.47 -27.65 -7.27
C LYS A 96 -4.09 -26.47 -8.17
N MET A 97 -2.83 -26.41 -8.60
CA MET A 97 -2.41 -25.44 -9.61
C MET A 97 -3.29 -25.55 -10.86
N GLY A 98 -3.80 -24.42 -11.34
CA GLY A 98 -4.72 -24.34 -12.48
C GLY A 98 -6.19 -24.58 -12.15
N GLN A 99 -6.54 -24.95 -10.91
CA GLN A 99 -7.92 -24.99 -10.44
C GLN A 99 -8.27 -23.69 -9.70
N ASP A 100 -9.50 -23.24 -9.88
CA ASP A 100 -10.11 -22.20 -9.05
C ASP A 100 -10.84 -22.85 -7.87
N GLY A 101 -10.96 -22.10 -6.78
CA GLY A 101 -11.72 -22.51 -5.61
C GLY A 101 -11.11 -22.05 -4.29
N ASP A 102 -11.86 -22.34 -3.23
CA ASP A 102 -11.52 -22.01 -1.87
C ASP A 102 -10.64 -23.05 -1.20
N ILE A 103 -9.97 -22.64 -0.12
CA ILE A 103 -9.40 -23.57 0.84
C ILE A 103 -10.53 -24.09 1.73
N VAL A 104 -10.57 -25.40 1.94
CA VAL A 104 -11.58 -26.05 2.79
C VAL A 104 -10.91 -26.74 3.96
N ILE A 105 -11.29 -26.36 5.18
CA ILE A 105 -10.87 -27.02 6.42
C ILE A 105 -12.01 -27.94 6.87
N THR A 106 -11.72 -29.20 7.13
CA THR A 106 -12.71 -30.19 7.61
C THR A 106 -12.24 -30.83 8.93
N GLY A 107 -13.15 -31.02 9.88
CA GLY A 107 -12.80 -31.57 11.20
C GLY A 107 -14.00 -32.07 11.99
N PHE A 108 -13.76 -32.80 13.08
CA PHE A 108 -14.81 -33.28 13.98
C PHE A 108 -15.19 -32.26 15.07
N SER A 109 -14.39 -31.20 15.22
CA SER A 109 -14.60 -30.15 16.23
C SER A 109 -14.52 -28.78 15.59
N ARG A 110 -15.52 -27.93 15.89
CA ARG A 110 -15.54 -26.52 15.49
C ARG A 110 -14.30 -25.77 15.99
N LYS A 111 -13.87 -26.02 17.24
CA LYS A 111 -12.66 -25.43 17.84
C LYS A 111 -11.39 -25.74 17.04
N GLY A 112 -11.28 -26.97 16.53
CA GLY A 112 -10.16 -27.38 15.68
C GLY A 112 -10.13 -26.61 14.37
N ILE A 113 -11.29 -26.45 13.72
CA ILE A 113 -11.44 -25.67 12.48
C ILE A 113 -11.06 -24.20 12.70
N ILE A 114 -11.58 -23.57 13.76
CA ILE A 114 -11.26 -22.18 14.12
C ILE A 114 -9.75 -22.01 14.33
N THR A 115 -9.13 -22.91 15.09
CA THR A 115 -7.69 -22.84 15.38
C THR A 115 -6.86 -23.03 14.10
N ALA A 116 -7.26 -23.93 13.20
CA ALA A 116 -6.61 -24.12 11.91
C ALA A 116 -6.74 -22.87 11.01
N ARG A 117 -7.93 -22.26 10.94
CA ARG A 117 -8.19 -21.02 10.19
C ARG A 117 -7.28 -19.89 10.68
N ARG A 118 -7.24 -19.64 12.01
CA ARG A 118 -6.40 -18.60 12.62
C ARG A 118 -4.91 -18.79 12.31
N ARG A 119 -4.41 -20.02 12.31
CA ARG A 119 -3.01 -20.31 11.95
C ARG A 119 -2.71 -19.99 10.49
N ILE A 120 -3.66 -20.26 9.60
CA ILE A 120 -3.53 -19.89 8.19
C ILE A 120 -3.61 -18.37 8.02
N ASP A 121 -4.51 -17.67 8.72
CA ASP A 121 -4.58 -16.20 8.74
C ASP A 121 -3.23 -15.58 9.12
N LEU A 122 -2.62 -16.04 10.23
CA LEU A 122 -1.31 -15.57 10.70
C LEU A 122 -0.21 -15.79 9.65
N LEU A 123 -0.18 -16.96 8.99
CA LEU A 123 0.79 -17.25 7.94
C LEU A 123 0.62 -16.31 6.72
N ILE A 124 -0.62 -16.05 6.31
CA ILE A 124 -0.93 -15.14 5.22
C ILE A 124 -0.51 -13.73 5.60
N GLU A 125 -0.89 -13.24 6.78
CA GLU A 125 -0.62 -11.88 7.24
C GLU A 125 0.89 -11.60 7.33
N THR A 126 1.64 -12.48 8.01
CA THR A 126 3.10 -12.34 8.11
C THR A 126 3.77 -12.41 6.74
N SER A 127 3.24 -13.19 5.81
CA SER A 127 3.78 -13.25 4.45
C SER A 127 3.39 -12.05 3.60
N ARG A 128 2.16 -11.54 3.74
CA ARG A 128 1.66 -10.36 3.05
C ARG A 128 2.47 -9.13 3.41
N LYS A 129 2.89 -8.97 4.67
CA LYS A 129 3.76 -7.86 5.12
C LYS A 129 5.04 -7.74 4.30
N ARG A 130 5.65 -8.86 3.90
CA ARG A 130 6.89 -8.90 3.11
C ARG A 130 6.69 -8.63 1.60
N LEU A 131 5.45 -8.68 1.11
CA LEU A 131 5.16 -8.38 -0.28
C LEU A 131 5.26 -6.88 -0.56
N GLY A 132 5.76 -6.53 -1.74
CA GLY A 132 5.68 -5.16 -2.24
C GLY A 132 4.23 -4.79 -2.61
N TYR A 133 3.92 -3.49 -2.52
CA TYR A 133 2.65 -2.96 -3.01
C TYR A 133 2.48 -3.21 -4.51
N THR A 134 1.27 -3.51 -4.96
CA THR A 134 0.95 -3.76 -6.38
C THR A 134 0.17 -2.61 -7.00
N HIS A 135 -0.63 -1.91 -6.19
CA HIS A 135 -1.46 -0.78 -6.61
C HIS A 135 -1.37 0.36 -5.61
N PHE A 136 -1.94 1.49 -5.97
CA PHE A 136 -2.10 2.64 -5.09
C PHE A 136 -3.32 3.47 -5.50
N LEU A 137 -3.92 4.12 -4.52
CA LEU A 137 -4.93 5.16 -4.71
C LEU A 137 -4.22 6.48 -5.01
N SER A 138 -4.68 7.21 -6.02
CA SER A 138 -4.03 8.46 -6.42
C SER A 138 -4.96 9.48 -7.06
N ILE A 139 -4.54 10.74 -7.00
CA ILE A 139 -5.11 11.85 -7.76
C ILE A 139 -4.08 12.28 -8.81
N PRO A 140 -4.38 12.12 -10.11
CA PRO A 140 -3.54 12.62 -11.19
C PRO A 140 -3.40 14.14 -11.14
N LEU A 141 -2.15 14.64 -11.24
CA LEU A 141 -1.81 16.07 -11.17
C LEU A 141 -0.89 16.45 -12.33
N HIS A 142 -1.27 16.01 -13.52
CA HIS A 142 -0.51 16.16 -14.76
C HIS A 142 -1.18 17.10 -15.76
N ASP A 143 -1.97 18.07 -15.28
CA ASP A 143 -2.55 19.11 -16.14
C ASP A 143 -1.42 19.85 -16.89
N GLY A 144 -1.70 20.31 -18.12
CA GLY A 144 -0.67 20.86 -19.01
C GLY A 144 0.13 22.01 -18.39
N HIS A 145 -0.51 22.90 -17.63
CA HIS A 145 0.18 24.00 -16.94
C HIS A 145 1.04 23.54 -15.77
N ILE A 146 0.63 22.48 -15.05
CA ILE A 146 1.43 21.87 -13.98
C ILE A 146 2.65 21.16 -14.58
N ILE A 147 2.47 20.42 -15.67
CA ILE A 147 3.58 19.80 -16.42
C ILE A 147 4.56 20.87 -16.89
N MET A 148 4.08 21.98 -17.44
CA MET A 148 4.91 23.09 -17.90
C MET A 148 5.76 23.64 -16.76
N LYS A 149 5.16 23.95 -15.60
CA LYS A 149 5.87 24.44 -14.42
C LYS A 149 6.83 23.42 -13.83
N PHE A 150 6.48 22.14 -13.85
CA PHE A 150 7.38 21.06 -13.47
C PHE A 150 8.61 20.99 -14.38
N ASN A 151 8.44 21.15 -15.70
CA ASN A 151 9.54 21.16 -16.64
C ASN A 151 10.42 22.41 -16.48
N GLU A 152 9.84 23.58 -16.21
CA GLU A 152 10.59 24.80 -15.84
C GLU A 152 11.45 24.56 -14.59
N PHE A 153 10.86 23.98 -13.54
CA PHE A 153 11.57 23.58 -12.33
C PHE A 153 12.71 22.61 -12.64
N LYS A 154 12.44 21.54 -13.39
CA LYS A 154 13.44 20.54 -13.79
C LYS A 154 14.61 21.20 -14.51
N ASN A 155 14.33 22.08 -15.47
CA ASN A 155 15.37 22.79 -16.22
C ASN A 155 16.20 23.67 -15.28
N ASN A 156 15.57 24.48 -14.43
CA ASN A 156 16.28 25.32 -13.47
C ASN A 156 17.18 24.50 -12.53
N VAL A 157 16.68 23.38 -11.99
CA VAL A 157 17.48 22.51 -11.12
C VAL A 157 18.72 21.97 -11.85
N LEU A 158 18.57 21.53 -13.10
CA LEU A 158 19.67 20.97 -13.88
C LEU A 158 20.70 22.03 -14.30
N THR A 159 20.28 23.27 -14.55
CA THR A 159 21.16 24.34 -15.05
C THR A 159 21.69 25.27 -13.97
N GLU A 160 21.02 25.35 -12.82
CA GLU A 160 21.28 26.32 -11.76
C GLU A 160 21.23 25.67 -10.37
N SER A 161 20.04 25.55 -9.75
CA SER A 161 19.91 25.34 -8.30
C SER A 161 20.41 23.98 -7.79
N GLY A 162 20.52 22.98 -8.66
CA GLY A 162 21.16 21.68 -8.39
C GLY A 162 22.40 21.42 -9.26
N LYS A 163 22.89 22.43 -10.00
CA LYS A 163 24.04 22.26 -10.89
C LYS A 163 25.32 22.00 -10.09
N GLY A 164 25.95 20.86 -10.37
CA GLY A 164 27.14 20.42 -9.66
C GLY A 164 26.84 19.80 -8.28
N SER A 165 25.58 19.78 -7.84
CA SER A 165 25.16 19.09 -6.63
C SER A 165 25.29 17.58 -6.80
N ARG A 166 25.80 16.92 -5.76
CA ARG A 166 25.99 15.47 -5.76
C ARG A 166 24.66 14.76 -6.02
N GLY A 167 24.66 13.80 -6.94
CA GLY A 167 23.52 12.92 -7.22
C GLY A 167 22.40 13.54 -8.07
N VAL A 168 22.39 14.86 -8.28
CA VAL A 168 21.37 15.53 -9.10
C VAL A 168 21.65 15.28 -10.58
N ASN A 169 20.69 14.64 -11.27
CA ASN A 169 20.75 14.37 -12.71
C ASN A 169 19.33 14.17 -13.27
N GLU A 170 19.20 14.10 -14.59
CA GLU A 170 17.89 14.01 -15.25
C GLU A 170 17.09 12.74 -14.89
N LYS A 171 17.75 11.60 -14.63
CA LYS A 171 17.08 10.32 -14.39
C LYS A 171 16.33 10.24 -13.05
N ILE A 172 16.59 11.17 -12.13
CA ILE A 172 15.93 11.18 -10.82
C ILE A 172 14.66 12.02 -10.81
N PHE A 173 14.29 12.68 -11.92
CA PHE A 173 13.04 13.42 -12.03
C PHE A 173 11.87 12.49 -12.39
N GLN A 174 10.68 12.82 -11.89
CA GLN A 174 9.46 12.13 -12.25
C GLN A 174 9.13 12.32 -13.75
N THR A 175 8.51 11.31 -14.36
CA THR A 175 7.93 11.47 -15.70
C THR A 175 6.75 12.45 -15.62
N PRO A 176 6.66 13.51 -16.44
CA PRO A 176 5.60 14.52 -16.29
C PRO A 176 4.18 13.96 -16.30
N SER A 177 3.90 12.98 -17.17
CA SER A 177 2.59 12.30 -17.23
C SER A 177 2.26 11.53 -15.95
N LYS A 178 3.24 11.21 -15.12
CA LYS A 178 3.13 10.48 -13.85
C LYS A 178 3.12 11.38 -12.62
N LEU A 179 2.97 12.69 -12.75
CA LEU A 179 2.73 13.57 -11.60
C LEU A 179 1.39 13.21 -10.95
N HIS A 180 1.40 12.93 -9.65
CA HIS A 180 0.22 12.54 -8.88
C HIS A 180 0.43 12.74 -7.39
N LEU A 181 -0.69 12.88 -6.67
CA LEU A 181 -0.77 12.71 -5.23
C LEU A 181 -1.09 11.23 -4.93
N THR A 182 -0.29 10.57 -4.11
CA THR A 182 -0.61 9.22 -3.59
C THR A 182 -1.44 9.34 -2.32
N ILE A 183 -2.58 8.64 -2.27
CA ILE A 183 -3.49 8.60 -1.12
C ILE A 183 -3.21 7.38 -0.23
N GLY A 184 -3.06 6.19 -0.85
CA GLY A 184 -2.89 4.94 -0.11
C GLY A 184 -2.26 3.85 -0.98
N LEU A 185 -1.54 2.92 -0.35
CA LEU A 185 -0.85 1.82 -1.04
C LEU A 185 -1.60 0.50 -0.82
N LEU A 186 -1.72 -0.31 -1.87
CA LEU A 186 -2.54 -1.52 -1.88
C LEU A 186 -1.74 -2.76 -2.31
N LYS A 187 -2.11 -3.91 -1.74
CA LYS A 187 -1.60 -5.24 -2.14
C LYS A 187 -2.77 -6.05 -2.70
N LEU A 188 -3.07 -5.85 -3.98
CA LEU A 188 -4.09 -6.59 -4.73
C LEU A 188 -3.39 -7.72 -5.49
N LEU A 189 -3.63 -8.96 -5.08
CA LEU A 189 -2.90 -10.16 -5.46
C LEU A 189 -3.72 -11.10 -6.36
N ASP A 190 -5.04 -10.94 -6.38
CA ASP A 190 -5.95 -11.65 -7.28
C ASP A 190 -7.10 -10.75 -7.75
N ASN A 191 -8.08 -11.32 -8.44
CA ASN A 191 -9.23 -10.57 -8.94
C ASN A 191 -10.26 -10.25 -7.86
N ALA A 192 -10.43 -11.10 -6.85
CA ALA A 192 -11.37 -10.86 -5.76
C ALA A 192 -10.97 -9.60 -4.97
N GLU A 193 -9.68 -9.46 -4.65
CA GLU A 193 -9.15 -8.25 -3.99
C GLU A 193 -9.26 -7.01 -4.89
N ARG A 194 -9.10 -7.16 -6.22
CA ARG A 194 -9.31 -6.04 -7.16
C ARG A 194 -10.76 -5.59 -7.19
N GLU A 195 -11.70 -6.52 -7.29
CA GLU A 195 -13.14 -6.23 -7.29
C GLU A 195 -13.56 -5.56 -5.97
N GLN A 196 -13.06 -6.05 -4.83
CA GLN A 196 -13.28 -5.42 -3.53
C GLN A 196 -12.72 -3.98 -3.49
N ALA A 197 -11.50 -3.76 -4.01
CA ALA A 197 -10.91 -2.42 -4.08
C ALA A 197 -11.75 -1.47 -4.96
N ILE A 198 -12.28 -1.97 -6.09
CA ILE A 198 -13.12 -1.20 -7.02
C ILE A 198 -14.45 -0.84 -6.35
N ALA A 199 -15.11 -1.81 -5.73
CA ALA A 199 -16.35 -1.57 -4.99
C ALA A 199 -16.14 -0.57 -3.85
N ALA A 200 -14.98 -0.63 -3.17
CA ALA A 200 -14.62 0.33 -2.14
C ALA A 200 -14.45 1.75 -2.70
N LEU A 201 -13.88 1.92 -3.89
CA LEU A 201 -13.72 3.23 -4.52
C LEU A 201 -15.09 3.86 -4.86
N GLU A 202 -16.01 3.05 -5.38
CA GLU A 202 -17.39 3.49 -5.66
C GLU A 202 -18.15 3.84 -4.38
N HIS A 203 -17.96 3.06 -3.30
CA HIS A 203 -18.49 3.42 -1.98
C HIS A 203 -17.94 4.77 -1.53
N CYS A 204 -16.62 4.98 -1.61
CA CYS A 204 -15.99 6.25 -1.27
C CYS A 204 -16.56 7.40 -2.11
N LYS A 205 -16.76 7.22 -3.42
CA LYS A 205 -17.38 8.24 -4.27
C LYS A 205 -18.71 8.70 -3.70
N LYS A 206 -19.60 7.75 -3.38
CA LYS A 206 -20.97 8.03 -2.95
C LYS A 206 -21.06 8.56 -1.51
N HIS A 207 -20.29 7.98 -0.60
CA HIS A 207 -20.47 8.17 0.84
C HIS A 207 -19.41 9.07 1.49
N ILE A 208 -18.31 9.36 0.80
CA ILE A 208 -17.21 10.18 1.33
C ILE A 208 -17.00 11.41 0.44
N VAL A 209 -16.64 11.18 -0.82
CA VAL A 209 -16.23 12.26 -1.73
C VAL A 209 -17.41 13.18 -2.06
N LYS A 210 -18.57 12.64 -2.48
CA LYS A 210 -19.75 13.47 -2.80
C LYS A 210 -20.23 14.32 -1.60
N PRO A 211 -20.37 13.78 -0.38
CA PRO A 211 -20.68 14.60 0.80
C PRO A 211 -19.68 15.71 1.09
N ILE A 212 -18.37 15.44 0.99
CA ILE A 212 -17.33 16.45 1.22
C ILE A 212 -17.38 17.53 0.13
N VAL A 213 -17.54 17.15 -1.14
CA VAL A 213 -17.72 18.10 -2.25
C VAL A 213 -18.98 18.94 -2.06
N LYS A 214 -20.09 18.36 -1.57
CA LYS A 214 -21.31 19.14 -1.25
C LYS A 214 -21.08 20.14 -0.11
N LYS A 215 -20.25 19.79 0.87
CA LYS A 215 -19.91 20.62 2.04
C LYS A 215 -18.99 21.79 1.67
N TYR A 216 -17.94 21.54 0.88
CA TYR A 216 -16.91 22.55 0.59
C TYR A 216 -16.99 23.15 -0.81
N GLY A 217 -17.85 22.62 -1.69
CA GLY A 217 -17.84 22.91 -3.11
C GLY A 217 -16.73 22.18 -3.85
N GLN A 218 -16.36 22.71 -5.01
CA GLN A 218 -15.23 22.18 -5.79
C GLN A 218 -13.94 22.27 -4.97
N ILE A 219 -13.24 21.15 -4.80
CA ILE A 219 -12.07 21.04 -3.93
C ILE A 219 -10.82 21.54 -4.68
N PRO A 220 -10.22 22.69 -4.30
CA PRO A 220 -9.02 23.21 -4.95
C PRO A 220 -7.78 22.43 -4.51
N ILE A 221 -6.81 22.32 -5.41
CA ILE A 221 -5.53 21.67 -5.19
C ILE A 221 -4.44 22.65 -5.66
N CYS A 222 -3.68 23.21 -4.73
CA CYS A 222 -2.60 24.15 -5.04
C CYS A 222 -1.25 23.51 -4.71
N LEU A 223 -0.35 23.42 -5.70
CA LEU A 223 0.99 22.86 -5.54
C LEU A 223 1.99 24.01 -5.40
N GLN A 224 2.55 24.19 -4.21
CA GLN A 224 3.47 25.29 -3.96
C GLN A 224 4.59 24.92 -2.99
N GLY A 225 5.81 25.22 -3.40
CA GLY A 225 7.01 24.99 -2.62
C GLY A 225 7.48 23.55 -2.64
N THR A 226 8.73 23.34 -2.21
CA THR A 226 9.37 22.04 -2.17
C THR A 226 9.69 21.62 -0.73
N GLU A 227 9.72 20.31 -0.50
CA GLU A 227 10.13 19.70 0.76
C GLU A 227 10.71 18.30 0.47
N ILE A 228 11.34 17.71 1.48
CA ILE A 228 11.95 16.39 1.42
C ILE A 228 11.27 15.41 2.39
N MET A 229 11.47 14.11 2.14
CA MET A 229 10.85 13.05 2.95
C MET A 229 11.66 12.73 4.21
N ASN A 230 12.96 13.01 4.19
CA ASN A 230 13.91 12.86 5.30
C ASN A 230 14.32 14.23 5.85
N ASP A 231 15.09 14.27 6.94
CA ASP A 231 15.38 15.53 7.65
C ASP A 231 16.64 16.27 7.17
N ASP A 232 17.52 15.58 6.42
CA ASP A 232 18.79 16.12 5.94
C ASP A 232 18.73 16.47 4.44
N PRO A 233 18.71 17.78 4.08
CA PRO A 233 18.78 18.25 2.71
C PRO A 233 19.98 17.74 1.90
N ALA A 234 21.14 17.55 2.54
CA ALA A 234 22.34 17.08 1.85
C ALA A 234 22.28 15.59 1.49
N GLU A 235 21.43 14.83 2.19
CA GLU A 235 21.22 13.38 2.03
C GLU A 235 19.80 13.06 1.56
N THR A 236 19.27 13.87 0.65
CA THR A 236 17.89 13.72 0.15
C THR A 236 17.71 12.47 -0.69
N ARG A 237 16.61 11.75 -0.50
CA ARG A 237 16.20 10.63 -1.38
C ARG A 237 14.97 10.93 -2.21
N VAL A 238 14.05 11.70 -1.65
CA VAL A 238 12.78 12.08 -2.26
C VAL A 238 12.54 13.56 -1.99
N LEU A 239 12.36 14.31 -3.07
CA LEU A 239 11.93 15.70 -3.04
C LEU A 239 10.56 15.80 -3.72
N TYR A 240 9.63 16.51 -3.08
CA TYR A 240 8.26 16.63 -3.53
C TYR A 240 7.77 18.08 -3.47
N ALA A 241 6.73 18.37 -4.25
CA ALA A 241 5.94 19.57 -4.10
C ALA A 241 4.94 19.40 -2.95
N LYS A 242 4.81 20.43 -2.13
CA LYS A 242 3.79 20.50 -1.08
C LYS A 242 2.42 20.82 -1.69
N LEU A 243 1.38 20.41 -0.99
CA LEU A 243 0.01 20.81 -1.32
C LEU A 243 -0.51 21.82 -0.28
N ILE A 244 -1.11 22.89 -0.75
CA ILE A 244 -1.78 23.89 0.08
C ILE A 244 -3.28 23.60 0.09
N ASP A 245 -3.77 23.07 1.20
CA ASP A 245 -5.18 22.75 1.43
C ASP A 245 -5.79 23.75 2.42
N LYS A 246 -6.33 24.86 1.90
CA LYS A 246 -6.76 26.00 2.73
C LYS A 246 -7.96 25.69 3.63
N ASN A 247 -8.86 24.81 3.19
CA ASN A 247 -10.10 24.48 3.89
C ASN A 247 -10.12 23.05 4.43
N ASN A 248 -8.97 22.35 4.38
CA ASN A 248 -8.81 20.96 4.82
C ASN A 248 -9.70 19.95 4.06
N ALA A 249 -10.29 20.34 2.94
CA ALA A 249 -11.23 19.49 2.21
C ALA A 249 -10.52 18.35 1.49
N LEU A 250 -9.32 18.59 0.93
CA LEU A 250 -8.54 17.56 0.27
C LEU A 250 -7.99 16.54 1.27
N GLN A 251 -7.52 17.02 2.43
CA GLN A 251 -7.08 16.19 3.54
C GLN A 251 -8.23 15.32 4.08
N GLU A 252 -9.42 15.90 4.29
CA GLU A 252 -10.62 15.16 4.70
C GLU A 252 -10.98 14.05 3.70
N VAL A 253 -10.92 14.33 2.38
CA VAL A 253 -11.12 13.29 1.35
C VAL A 253 -10.06 12.18 1.45
N ALA A 254 -8.78 12.55 1.54
CA ALA A 254 -7.69 11.58 1.54
C ALA A 254 -7.75 10.69 2.79
N ASP A 255 -7.94 11.29 3.97
CA ASP A 255 -7.98 10.58 5.25
C ASP A 255 -9.19 9.66 5.35
N GLU A 256 -10.38 10.12 4.97
CA GLU A 256 -11.59 9.29 5.05
C GLU A 256 -11.56 8.12 4.05
N ILE A 257 -11.00 8.32 2.85
CA ILE A 257 -10.76 7.21 1.92
C ILE A 257 -9.83 6.17 2.54
N VAL A 258 -8.69 6.61 3.10
CA VAL A 258 -7.73 5.69 3.74
C VAL A 258 -8.34 4.99 4.94
N ASN A 259 -9.08 5.70 5.78
CA ASN A 259 -9.80 5.15 6.93
C ASN A 259 -10.79 4.06 6.50
N TYR A 260 -11.58 4.31 5.45
CA TYR A 260 -12.51 3.33 4.93
C TYR A 260 -11.79 2.10 4.38
N TYR A 261 -10.78 2.27 3.52
CA TYR A 261 -10.00 1.14 2.98
C TYR A 261 -9.31 0.34 4.09
N ALA A 262 -8.83 1.00 5.16
CA ALA A 262 -8.27 0.32 6.32
C ALA A 262 -9.32 -0.46 7.12
N SER A 263 -10.53 0.10 7.31
CA SER A 263 -11.62 -0.56 8.04
C SER A 263 -12.09 -1.86 7.39
N ILE A 264 -11.93 -1.99 6.08
CA ILE A 264 -12.27 -3.19 5.31
C ILE A 264 -11.06 -4.08 4.98
N GLY A 265 -9.90 -3.84 5.61
CA GLY A 265 -8.73 -4.72 5.48
C GLY A 265 -7.84 -4.52 4.25
N MET A 266 -8.14 -3.53 3.41
CA MET A 266 -7.48 -3.41 2.09
C MET A 266 -6.12 -2.72 2.15
N LEU A 267 -5.86 -1.96 3.20
CA LEU A 267 -4.55 -1.36 3.50
C LEU A 267 -4.35 -1.24 5.01
N GLN A 268 -3.09 -1.05 5.40
CA GLN A 268 -2.73 -0.70 6.78
C GLN A 268 -2.36 0.78 6.84
N LYS A 269 -2.86 1.49 7.87
CA LYS A 269 -2.44 2.86 8.14
C LYS A 269 -1.02 2.88 8.69
N GLU A 270 -0.13 3.61 8.03
CA GLU A 270 1.20 3.93 8.57
C GLU A 270 1.17 5.20 9.44
N ARG A 271 0.17 6.06 9.25
CA ARG A 271 -0.02 7.35 9.95
C ARG A 271 -1.50 7.62 10.13
N GLU A 272 -1.83 8.49 11.08
CA GLU A 272 -3.22 8.89 11.28
C GLU A 272 -3.77 9.71 10.12
N THR A 273 -2.94 10.60 9.57
CA THR A 273 -3.26 11.46 8.42
C THR A 273 -2.36 11.15 7.23
N VAL A 274 -2.93 11.27 6.03
CA VAL A 274 -2.22 11.11 4.76
C VAL A 274 -1.25 12.28 4.60
N LYS A 275 0.06 11.98 4.49
CA LYS A 275 1.06 12.99 4.13
C LYS A 275 0.90 13.34 2.66
N MET A 276 0.13 14.38 2.36
CA MET A 276 -0.13 14.81 0.99
C MET A 276 1.14 15.38 0.36
N HIS A 277 1.59 14.79 -0.75
CA HIS A 277 2.77 15.23 -1.49
C HIS A 277 2.72 14.80 -2.96
N VAL A 278 3.39 15.55 -3.82
CA VAL A 278 3.63 15.18 -5.24
C VAL A 278 5.12 14.98 -5.45
N THR A 279 5.55 13.74 -5.63
CA THR A 279 6.98 13.44 -5.83
C THR A 279 7.49 14.03 -7.14
N LEU A 280 8.48 14.93 -7.04
CA LEU A 280 9.13 15.57 -8.19
C LEU A 280 10.44 14.85 -8.55
N MET A 281 11.21 14.47 -7.52
CA MET A 281 12.49 13.79 -7.68
C MET A 281 12.59 12.61 -6.71
N ASN A 282 13.14 11.48 -7.18
CA ASN A 282 13.34 10.28 -6.39
C ASN A 282 14.54 9.47 -6.91
N MET A 283 15.46 9.11 -6.01
CA MET A 283 16.62 8.28 -6.37
C MET A 283 16.24 6.91 -6.94
N LYS A 284 15.06 6.38 -6.59
CA LYS A 284 14.55 5.12 -7.14
C LYS A 284 14.09 5.23 -8.59
N PHE A 285 13.95 6.42 -9.17
CA PHE A 285 13.58 6.56 -10.58
C PHE A 285 14.73 6.19 -11.51
N LYS A 286 15.98 6.48 -11.13
CA LYS A 286 17.19 6.10 -11.87
C LYS A 286 17.26 4.61 -12.19
N GLN A 287 16.75 3.77 -11.29
CA GLN A 287 16.76 2.30 -11.42
C GLN A 287 15.66 1.75 -12.34
N ARG A 288 14.71 2.57 -12.83
CA ARG A 288 13.60 2.09 -13.67
C ARG A 288 13.96 2.00 -15.15
N ASP A 289 15.00 2.70 -15.59
CA ASP A 289 15.43 2.74 -17.00
C ASP A 289 16.46 1.64 -17.33
N GLU A 290 17.02 0.97 -16.33
CA GLU A 290 18.02 -0.09 -16.50
C GLU A 290 17.40 -1.45 -16.16
N ASP A 291 17.36 -2.30 -17.18
CA ASP A 291 16.70 -3.61 -17.25
C ASP A 291 16.94 -4.48 -16.00
N GLY A 292 15.84 -5.06 -15.48
CA GLY A 292 15.67 -6.32 -14.73
C GLY A 292 16.67 -6.79 -13.66
N SER A 293 17.75 -6.06 -13.39
CA SER A 293 18.79 -6.45 -12.45
C SER A 293 18.32 -6.14 -11.05
N LYS A 294 18.51 -7.12 -10.15
CA LYS A 294 18.07 -7.09 -8.76
C LYS A 294 18.35 -5.72 -8.17
N ALA A 295 17.28 -4.99 -7.82
CA ALA A 295 17.37 -3.69 -7.16
C ALA A 295 18.19 -3.86 -5.89
N HIS A 296 19.50 -3.63 -5.96
CA HIS A 296 20.28 -3.36 -4.78
C HIS A 296 19.60 -2.16 -4.13
N LYS A 297 19.29 -2.28 -2.82
CA LYS A 297 18.81 -1.17 -1.99
C LYS A 297 19.88 -0.07 -2.07
N SER A 298 19.78 0.77 -3.09
CA SER A 298 20.69 1.88 -3.26
C SER A 298 20.39 2.86 -2.14
N THR A 299 21.37 2.99 -1.26
CA THR A 299 21.48 4.03 -0.25
C THR A 299 21.88 5.36 -0.87
N GLU A 300 21.93 5.46 -2.21
CA GLU A 300 22.24 6.71 -2.89
C GLU A 300 21.20 7.79 -2.54
N THR A 301 21.76 8.97 -2.35
CA THR A 301 21.10 10.23 -2.03
C THR A 301 21.57 11.29 -3.02
N PHE A 302 20.90 12.43 -3.03
CA PHE A 302 21.36 13.63 -3.69
C PHE A 302 21.33 14.82 -2.74
N ASP A 303 22.19 15.79 -2.98
CA ASP A 303 22.19 17.05 -2.23
C ASP A 303 21.10 17.96 -2.79
N GLY A 304 19.99 18.08 -2.06
CA GLY A 304 18.84 18.90 -2.37
C GLY A 304 18.88 20.30 -1.74
N SER A 305 19.94 20.67 -1.02
CA SER A 305 20.00 21.90 -0.22
C SER A 305 19.77 23.16 -1.05
N GLY A 306 20.46 23.28 -2.19
CA GLY A 306 20.30 24.40 -3.13
C GLY A 306 18.90 24.44 -3.74
N ILE A 307 18.34 23.28 -4.08
CA ILE A 307 17.02 23.12 -4.68
C ILE A 307 15.93 23.58 -3.71
N LEU A 308 15.99 23.13 -2.45
CA LEU A 308 15.02 23.50 -1.43
C LEU A 308 15.03 25.00 -1.16
N LYS A 309 16.22 25.61 -1.11
CA LYS A 309 16.34 27.07 -0.92
C LYS A 309 15.78 27.86 -2.11
N ALA A 310 16.11 27.45 -3.33
CA ALA A 310 15.67 28.15 -4.54
C ALA A 310 14.17 27.99 -4.82
N HIS A 311 13.58 26.85 -4.43
CA HIS A 311 12.21 26.48 -4.77
C HIS A 311 11.26 26.38 -3.56
N ALA A 312 11.62 26.97 -2.43
CA ALA A 312 10.82 26.96 -1.19
C ALA A 312 9.37 27.43 -1.38
N ASP A 313 9.17 28.38 -2.31
CA ASP A 313 7.88 29.04 -2.60
C ASP A 313 7.43 28.90 -4.06
N THR A 314 8.11 28.07 -4.87
CA THR A 314 7.77 27.89 -6.30
C THR A 314 6.33 27.41 -6.45
N CYS A 315 5.52 28.15 -7.20
CA CYS A 315 4.17 27.73 -7.56
C CYS A 315 4.23 26.80 -8.78
N PHE A 316 3.83 25.54 -8.60
CA PHE A 316 3.74 24.55 -9.66
C PHE A 316 2.38 24.59 -10.37
N GLY A 317 1.39 25.24 -9.77
CA GLY A 317 0.08 25.47 -10.37
C GLY A 317 -1.07 25.05 -9.46
N GLU A 318 -2.26 25.39 -9.92
CA GLU A 318 -3.51 25.11 -9.23
C GLU A 318 -4.43 24.28 -10.12
N THR A 319 -5.17 23.37 -9.52
CA THR A 319 -6.23 22.61 -10.19
C THR A 319 -7.33 22.31 -9.18
N VAL A 320 -8.25 21.45 -9.56
CA VAL A 320 -9.34 20.99 -8.71
C VAL A 320 -9.36 19.48 -8.71
N LEU A 321 -9.94 18.86 -7.68
CA LEU A 321 -10.11 17.42 -7.63
C LEU A 321 -11.06 16.95 -8.75
N LYS A 322 -10.51 16.33 -9.80
CA LYS A 322 -11.27 15.85 -10.98
C LYS A 322 -11.55 14.36 -10.92
N GLU A 323 -10.56 13.57 -10.51
CA GLU A 323 -10.62 12.12 -10.53
C GLU A 323 -9.75 11.48 -9.45
N ILE A 324 -10.14 10.29 -9.00
CA ILE A 324 -9.36 9.43 -8.09
C ILE A 324 -9.22 8.06 -8.75
N HIS A 325 -7.99 7.55 -8.81
CA HIS A 325 -7.64 6.31 -9.50
C HIS A 325 -7.19 5.24 -8.53
N ILE A 326 -7.51 3.98 -8.84
CA ILE A 326 -6.71 2.83 -8.43
C ILE A 326 -5.73 2.54 -9.57
N SER A 327 -4.45 2.82 -9.32
CA SER A 327 -3.39 2.72 -10.32
C SER A 327 -2.50 1.51 -10.06
N GLN A 328 -2.16 0.78 -11.12
CA GLN A 328 -1.24 -0.36 -11.06
C GLN A 328 0.21 0.13 -11.11
N ARG A 329 1.03 -0.33 -10.16
CA ARG A 329 2.46 0.00 -10.12
C ARG A 329 3.19 -0.68 -11.28
N HIS A 330 4.22 -0.01 -11.79
CA HIS A 330 5.12 -0.54 -12.84
C HIS A 330 4.44 -0.82 -14.20
N THR A 331 3.23 -0.33 -14.42
CA THR A 331 2.52 -0.47 -15.70
C THR A 331 2.10 0.91 -16.19
N ILE A 332 2.18 1.13 -17.50
CA ILE A 332 1.88 2.41 -18.15
C ILE A 332 0.60 2.24 -18.97
N GLY A 333 -0.36 3.15 -18.78
CA GLY A 333 -1.60 3.21 -19.56
C GLY A 333 -1.42 3.96 -20.88
N THR A 334 -2.48 4.02 -21.67
CA THR A 334 -2.46 4.64 -23.02
C THR A 334 -2.14 6.14 -23.02
N ASN A 335 -2.48 6.85 -21.94
CA ASN A 335 -2.19 8.27 -21.77
C ASN A 335 -0.79 8.56 -21.17
N GLY A 336 0.06 7.53 -21.02
CA GLY A 336 1.37 7.65 -20.39
C GLY A 336 1.35 7.78 -18.87
N TYR A 337 0.17 7.79 -18.23
CA TYR A 337 0.02 7.65 -16.78
C TYR A 337 0.18 6.17 -16.37
N TYR A 338 -0.03 5.87 -15.10
CA TYR A 338 -0.10 4.49 -14.64
C TYR A 338 -1.32 3.79 -15.23
N GLN A 339 -1.22 2.48 -15.48
CA GLN A 339 -2.37 1.70 -15.90
C GLN A 339 -3.45 1.77 -14.83
N THR A 340 -4.64 2.22 -15.21
CA THR A 340 -5.78 2.37 -14.32
C THR A 340 -6.50 1.02 -14.19
N THR A 341 -6.71 0.57 -12.96
CA THR A 341 -7.58 -0.57 -12.62
C THR A 341 -9.04 -0.11 -12.53
N ALA A 342 -9.27 1.03 -11.87
CA ALA A 342 -10.55 1.74 -11.87
C ALA A 342 -10.31 3.21 -11.53
N LYS A 343 -11.29 4.05 -11.85
CA LYS A 343 -11.29 5.46 -11.47
C LYS A 343 -12.70 5.97 -11.23
N ILE A 344 -12.79 7.00 -10.40
CA ILE A 344 -14.01 7.79 -10.22
C ILE A 344 -13.79 9.19 -10.78
N ASP A 345 -14.71 9.64 -11.62
CA ASP A 345 -14.74 11.00 -12.16
C ASP A 345 -15.72 11.86 -11.36
N LEU A 346 -15.32 13.11 -11.09
CA LEU A 346 -16.08 14.11 -10.32
C LEU A 346 -16.48 15.33 -11.18
N THR A 347 -16.00 15.41 -12.42
CA THR A 347 -16.27 16.52 -13.34
C THR A 347 -17.66 16.48 -13.99
N MET A 348 -18.42 15.39 -13.82
CA MET A 348 -19.72 15.14 -14.47
C MET A 348 -20.92 15.36 -13.54
N ASP A 349 -20.70 15.69 -12.26
CA ASP A 349 -21.75 15.82 -11.23
C ASP A 349 -22.12 17.29 -10.91
N SER A 350 -21.69 18.26 -11.73
CA SER A 350 -21.90 19.71 -11.52
C SER A 350 -23.04 20.29 -12.35
#